data_AF-Q8ZTX4-F1
#
_entry.id   AF-Q8ZTX4-F1
#
_cell.length_a   1.000
_cell.length_b   1.000
_cell.length_c   1.000
_cell.angle_alpha   90.00
_cell.angle_beta   90.00
_cell.angle_gamma   90.00
#
_symmetry.space_group_name_H-M   'P 1'
#
loop_
_entity.id
_entity.type
_entity.pdbx_description
1 polymer ?
#
loop_
_entity_poly.entity_id
_entity_poly.type
_entity_poly.pdbx_seq_one_letter_code
_entity_poly.pdbx_strand_id
1 'polypeptide(L)'
;MGRRRRRRKVILKPKRTLPKIFTCPHCGAQLVSVKKTGNGYLVICGNCGLRYEFEERQGWMPVDYYNAFVDLYLEGKIPMFSQQAEPRGDQEKEEGGDEPI
;
A
#
# COMPACT_ATOMS: atom_id res chain seq x y z
N MET A 1 -16.70 -27.50 51.87
CA MET A 1 -15.95 -26.33 51.33
C MET A 1 -15.37 -26.70 49.98
N GLY A 2 -15.63 -25.96 48.91
CA GLY A 2 -15.06 -26.28 47.59
C GLY A 2 -15.78 -25.63 46.43
N ARG A 3 -15.88 -24.29 46.43
CA ARG A 3 -16.48 -23.57 45.31
C ARG A 3 -15.49 -23.60 44.14
N ARG A 4 -15.71 -24.51 43.19
CA ARG A 4 -14.91 -24.66 41.96
C ARG A 4 -14.82 -23.30 41.27
N ARG A 5 -13.67 -22.62 41.37
CA ARG A 5 -13.40 -21.36 40.65
C ARG A 5 -13.49 -21.69 39.16
N ARG A 6 -14.59 -21.30 38.50
CA ARG A 6 -14.68 -21.27 37.04
C ARG A 6 -13.53 -20.38 36.57
N ARG A 7 -12.50 -20.97 35.95
CA ARG A 7 -11.41 -20.22 35.31
C ARG A 7 -12.05 -19.25 34.31
N ARG A 8 -11.86 -17.95 34.52
CA ARG A 8 -12.28 -16.91 33.56
C ARG A 8 -11.56 -17.22 32.25
N LYS A 9 -12.31 -17.35 31.16
CA LYS A 9 -11.74 -17.48 29.82
C LYS A 9 -11.00 -16.18 29.53
N VAL A 10 -9.68 -16.22 29.48
CA VAL A 10 -8.86 -15.05 29.13
C VAL A 10 -9.13 -14.76 27.66
N ILE A 11 -9.82 -13.66 27.39
CA ILE A 11 -10.04 -13.20 26.02
C ILE A 11 -8.71 -12.60 25.57
N LEU A 12 -7.98 -13.34 24.73
CA LEU A 12 -6.74 -12.86 24.13
C LEU A 12 -7.09 -11.71 23.18
N LYS A 13 -6.42 -10.56 23.35
CA LYS A 13 -6.56 -9.44 22.41
C LYS A 13 -5.93 -9.86 21.08
N PRO A 14 -6.64 -9.70 19.94
CA PRO A 14 -6.05 -9.98 18.64
C PRO A 14 -4.83 -9.08 18.41
N LYS A 15 -3.78 -9.64 17.80
CA LYS A 15 -2.59 -8.88 17.43
C LYS A 15 -2.98 -7.81 16.41
N ARG A 16 -2.51 -6.58 16.60
CA ARG A 16 -2.72 -5.50 15.62
C ARG A 16 -1.99 -5.86 14.34
N THR A 17 -2.72 -6.19 13.29
CA THR A 17 -2.18 -6.39 11.94
C THR A 17 -2.33 -5.10 11.15
N LEU A 18 -1.39 -4.82 10.26
CA LEU A 18 -1.54 -3.74 9.29
C LEU A 18 -2.85 -3.92 8.50
N PRO A 19 -3.57 -2.81 8.20
CA PRO A 19 -4.78 -2.87 7.39
C PRO A 19 -4.41 -3.42 6.01
N LYS A 20 -5.20 -4.39 5.54
CA LYS A 20 -5.03 -5.03 4.22
C LYS A 20 -5.89 -4.37 3.13
N ILE A 21 -6.68 -3.39 3.54
CA ILE A 21 -7.73 -2.77 2.73
C ILE A 21 -7.41 -1.28 2.67
N PHE A 22 -7.24 -0.76 1.45
CA PHE A 22 -6.94 0.64 1.21
C PHE A 22 -8.05 1.32 0.39
N THR A 23 -8.12 2.64 0.49
CA THR A 23 -9.15 3.47 -0.16
C THR A 23 -8.73 3.82 -1.58
N CYS A 24 -9.62 3.75 -2.57
CA CYS A 24 -9.29 4.17 -3.93
C CYS A 24 -9.43 5.69 -4.11
N PRO A 25 -8.44 6.40 -4.68
CA PRO A 25 -8.55 7.84 -4.95
C PRO A 25 -9.58 8.18 -6.04
N HIS A 26 -9.86 7.26 -6.98
CA HIS A 26 -10.82 7.48 -8.06
C HIS A 26 -12.29 7.29 -7.62
N CYS A 27 -12.57 6.22 -6.87
CA CYS A 27 -13.95 5.80 -6.60
C CYS A 27 -14.34 5.84 -5.11
N GLY A 28 -13.42 6.20 -4.22
CA GLY A 28 -13.66 6.26 -2.77
C GLY A 28 -13.88 4.88 -2.11
N ALA A 29 -13.91 3.80 -2.88
CA ALA A 29 -14.14 2.46 -2.35
C ALA A 29 -12.91 1.93 -1.61
N GLN A 30 -13.12 1.33 -0.43
CA GLN A 30 -12.09 0.62 0.34
C GLN A 30 -11.90 -0.80 -0.19
N LEU A 31 -11.56 -0.93 -1.48
CA LEU A 31 -11.39 -2.22 -2.18
C LEU A 31 -10.05 -2.30 -2.93
N VAL A 32 -9.07 -1.49 -2.53
CA VAL A 32 -7.71 -1.59 -3.09
C VAL A 32 -6.94 -2.68 -2.33
N SER A 33 -6.48 -3.68 -3.09
CA SER A 33 -5.68 -4.80 -2.60
C SER A 33 -4.28 -4.75 -3.19
N VAL A 34 -3.27 -4.87 -2.33
CA VAL A 34 -1.86 -4.95 -2.72
C VAL A 34 -1.42 -6.40 -2.56
N LYS A 35 -1.05 -7.04 -3.67
CA LYS A 35 -0.59 -8.43 -3.71
C LYS A 35 0.88 -8.47 -4.05
N LYS A 36 1.65 -9.32 -3.36
CA LYS A 36 3.02 -9.62 -3.74
C LYS A 36 3.01 -10.67 -4.86
N THR A 37 3.56 -10.32 -6.00
CA THR A 37 3.90 -11.23 -7.12
C THR A 37 5.39 -11.55 -7.02
N GLY A 38 5.86 -12.68 -7.56
CA GLY A 38 7.23 -13.21 -7.33
C GLY A 38 8.37 -12.18 -7.41
N ASN A 39 8.29 -11.22 -8.32
CA ASN A 39 9.31 -10.18 -8.54
C ASN A 39 8.79 -8.74 -8.31
N GLY A 40 7.62 -8.55 -7.69
CA GLY A 40 7.00 -7.23 -7.62
C GLY A 40 5.72 -7.16 -6.78
N TYR A 41 5.10 -5.99 -6.77
CA TYR A 41 3.83 -5.74 -6.10
C TYR A 41 2.78 -5.30 -7.10
N LEU A 42 1.59 -5.89 -7.00
CA LEU A 42 0.49 -5.65 -7.89
C LEU A 42 -0.65 -5.04 -7.09
N VAL A 43 -0.98 -3.78 -7.39
CA VAL A 43 -2.05 -3.02 -6.76
C VAL A 43 -3.28 -3.10 -7.65
N ILE A 44 -4.38 -3.64 -7.13
CA ILE A 44 -5.67 -3.72 -7.84
C ILE A 44 -6.75 -3.05 -7.02
N CYS A 45 -7.54 -2.18 -7.65
CA CYS A 45 -8.83 -1.75 -7.13
C CYS A 45 -9.95 -2.62 -7.71
N GLY A 46 -10.71 -3.30 -6.84
CA GLY A 46 -11.85 -4.13 -7.26
C GLY A 46 -13.08 -3.36 -7.76
N ASN A 47 -13.16 -2.04 -7.53
CA ASN A 47 -14.35 -1.25 -7.87
C ASN A 47 -14.23 -0.48 -9.20
N CYS A 48 -13.08 0.15 -9.45
CA CYS A 48 -12.83 0.88 -10.72
C CYS A 48 -11.95 0.11 -11.71
N GLY A 49 -11.40 -1.05 -11.34
CA GLY A 49 -10.55 -1.86 -12.23
C GLY A 49 -9.13 -1.33 -12.44
N LEU A 50 -8.71 -0.32 -11.67
CA LEU A 50 -7.33 0.19 -11.70
C LEU A 50 -6.36 -0.93 -11.30
N ARG A 51 -5.32 -1.09 -12.12
CA ARG A 51 -4.23 -2.05 -11.90
C ARG A 51 -2.90 -1.36 -12.16
N TYR A 52 -1.96 -1.55 -11.24
CA TYR A 52 -0.59 -1.08 -11.43
C TYR A 52 0.40 -2.11 -10.89
N GLU A 53 1.43 -2.38 -11.68
CA GLU A 53 2.50 -3.31 -11.34
C GLU A 53 3.74 -2.50 -10.96
N PHE A 54 4.24 -2.75 -9.75
CA PHE A 54 5.47 -2.15 -9.23
C PHE A 54 6.57 -3.21 -9.15
N GLU A 55 7.79 -2.79 -9.45
CA GLU A 55 8.99 -3.58 -9.19
C GLU A 55 9.26 -3.67 -7.68
N GLU A 56 9.81 -4.79 -7.22
CA GLU A 56 10.13 -4.95 -5.80
C GLU A 56 11.33 -4.09 -5.41
N ARG A 57 11.08 -3.07 -4.58
CA ARG A 57 12.12 -2.26 -3.93
C ARG A 57 12.37 -2.77 -2.52
N GLN A 58 13.63 -2.99 -2.17
CA GLN A 58 14.03 -3.47 -0.85
C GLN A 58 13.63 -2.46 0.24
N GLY A 59 13.00 -2.94 1.31
CA GLY A 59 12.58 -2.13 2.46
C GLY A 59 11.17 -1.53 2.37
N TRP A 60 10.51 -1.62 1.22
CA TRP A 60 9.15 -1.08 1.06
C TRP A 60 8.09 -2.02 1.62
N MET A 61 7.15 -1.45 2.35
CA MET A 61 5.96 -2.12 2.85
C MET A 61 4.82 -2.02 1.84
N PRO A 62 3.78 -2.87 1.94
CA PRO A 62 2.59 -2.78 1.07
C PRO A 62 1.91 -1.41 1.06
N VAL A 63 2.06 -0.64 2.15
CA VAL A 63 1.53 0.72 2.29
C VAL A 63 2.28 1.71 1.41
N ASP A 64 3.59 1.55 1.26
CA ASP A 64 4.42 2.46 0.47
C ASP A 64 4.08 2.36 -1.03
N TYR A 65 3.82 1.14 -1.52
CA TYR A 65 3.32 0.92 -2.88
C TYR A 65 1.93 1.52 -3.10
N TYR A 66 1.08 1.54 -2.06
CA TYR A 66 -0.22 2.22 -2.15
C TYR A 66 -0.05 3.74 -2.23
N ASN A 67 0.84 4.34 -1.44
CA ASN A 67 1.10 5.78 -1.48
C ASN A 67 1.66 6.19 -2.85
N ALA A 68 2.69 5.48 -3.34
CA ALA A 68 3.23 5.71 -4.67
C ALA A 68 2.16 5.58 -5.77
N PHE A 69 1.25 4.62 -5.64
CA PHE A 69 0.11 4.49 -6.55
C PHE A 69 -0.84 5.69 -6.52
N VAL A 70 -1.11 6.25 -5.34
CA VAL A 70 -1.95 7.45 -5.19
C VAL A 70 -1.25 8.66 -5.83
N ASP A 71 0.05 8.83 -5.59
CA ASP A 71 0.83 9.94 -6.16
C ASP A 71 0.84 9.87 -7.70
N LEU A 72 1.11 8.68 -8.27
CA LEU A 72 1.06 8.46 -9.72
C LEU A 72 -0.33 8.70 -10.31
N TYR A 73 -1.39 8.37 -9.56
CA TYR A 73 -2.75 8.64 -9.98
C TYR A 73 -3.06 10.14 -9.98
N LEU A 74 -2.62 10.87 -8.95
CA LEU A 74 -2.78 12.34 -8.85
C LEU A 74 -1.97 13.07 -9.92
N GLU A 75 -0.80 12.57 -10.27
CA GLU A 75 0.04 13.05 -11.38
C GLU A 75 -0.58 12.80 -12.76
N GLY A 76 -1.68 12.04 -12.85
CA GLY A 76 -2.36 11.74 -14.12
C GLY A 76 -1.61 10.74 -15.00
N LYS A 77 -0.61 10.03 -14.46
CA LYS A 77 0.24 9.06 -15.20
C LYS A 77 -0.44 7.71 -15.41
N ILE A 78 -1.64 7.48 -14.85
CA ILE A 78 -2.36 6.22 -15.00
C ILE A 78 -3.45 6.40 -16.07
N PRO A 79 -3.20 5.98 -17.33
CA PRO A 79 -4.25 5.92 -18.33
C PRO A 79 -5.26 4.86 -17.88
N MET A 80 -6.51 5.28 -17.73
CA MET A 80 -7.65 4.40 -17.54
C MET A 80 -7.82 3.59 -18.83
N PHE A 81 -7.06 2.49 -18.92
CA PHE A 81 -7.00 1.52 -19.99
C PHE A 81 -6.26 1.95 -21.29
N SER A 82 -5.24 1.14 -21.61
CA SER A 82 -4.63 0.86 -22.93
C SER A 82 -3.32 1.55 -23.36
N GLN A 83 -2.30 0.68 -23.49
CA GLN A 83 -1.17 0.68 -24.43
C GLN A 83 0.04 1.62 -24.14
N GLN A 84 1.08 0.98 -23.58
CA GLN A 84 2.53 1.24 -23.73
C GLN A 84 2.99 2.70 -23.92
N ALA A 85 3.60 3.26 -22.88
CA ALA A 85 4.78 4.13 -23.02
C ALA A 85 5.48 4.25 -21.65
N GLU A 86 6.78 4.00 -21.63
CA GLU A 86 7.65 4.28 -20.48
C GLU A 86 7.58 5.77 -20.11
N PRO A 87 7.80 6.12 -18.84
CA PRO A 87 8.84 7.09 -18.53
C PRO A 87 9.78 6.50 -17.47
N ARG A 88 11.07 6.37 -17.79
CA ARG A 88 12.09 7.38 -17.51
C ARG A 88 12.02 7.83 -16.05
N GLY A 89 13.07 7.47 -15.33
CA GLY A 89 13.18 7.70 -13.91
C GLY A 89 13.22 9.17 -13.56
N ASP A 90 12.75 9.43 -12.36
CA ASP A 90 13.24 10.51 -11.53
C ASP A 90 14.05 9.85 -10.41
N GLN A 91 15.31 9.57 -10.73
CA GLN A 91 16.34 9.70 -9.72
C GLN A 91 16.50 11.21 -9.50
N GLU A 92 15.88 11.74 -8.46
CA GLU A 92 16.41 12.94 -7.81
C GLU A 92 17.02 12.48 -6.47
N LYS A 93 18.26 11.98 -6.59
CA LYS A 93 19.29 12.32 -5.63
C LYS A 93 19.78 13.71 -6.01
N GLU A 94 19.85 14.62 -5.05
CA GLU A 94 21.01 15.44 -4.70
C GLU A 94 20.56 16.44 -3.62
N GLU A 95 21.04 16.30 -2.38
CA GLU A 95 22.32 16.80 -1.83
C GLU A 95 22.24 18.25 -1.36
N GLY A 96 22.91 18.54 -0.24
CA GLY A 96 23.27 19.90 0.16
C GLY A 96 22.95 20.23 1.61
N GLY A 97 24.00 20.29 2.44
CA GLY A 97 23.96 20.89 3.76
C GLY A 97 24.03 22.42 3.73
N ASP A 98 24.20 22.95 4.94
CA ASP A 98 24.63 24.30 5.35
C ASP A 98 23.57 25.37 5.72
N GLU A 99 23.54 25.63 7.03
CA GLU A 99 23.32 26.88 7.82
C GLU A 99 22.03 27.72 7.67
N PRO A 100 21.47 28.26 8.80
CA PRO A 100 21.90 29.56 9.39
C PRO A 100 21.81 29.61 10.96
N ILE A 101 22.32 30.55 11.79
CA ILE A 101 23.01 31.87 11.77
C ILE A 101 23.82 31.94 13.08
#